data_AF-A0A3B9KDD1-F1
#
_entry.id   AF-A0A3B9KDD1-F1
#
_cell.length_a   1.000
_cell.length_b   1.000
_cell.length_c   1.000
_cell.angle_alpha   90.00
_cell.angle_beta   90.00
_cell.angle_gamma   90.00
#
_symmetry.space_group_name_H-M   'P 1'
#
loop_
_entity.id
_entity.type
_entity.pdbx_description
1 polymer ?
#
loop_
_entity_poly.entity_id
_entity_poly.type
_entity_poly.pdbx_seq_one_letter_code
_entity_poly.pdbx_strand_id
1 'polypeptide(L)' 'NQQKVVVGRALARHPTVLVAVSPTVGVDVAAKESLLNVIGAARDGGTAVLLVS' A
#
# COMPACT_ATOMS: atom_id res chain seq x y z
N ASN A 1 -2.83 -11.14 6.57
CA ASN A 1 -3.00 -11.68 5.19
C ASN A 1 -4.03 -10.95 4.33
N GLN A 2 -5.25 -10.66 4.80
CA GLN A 2 -6.28 -10.04 3.95
C GLN A 2 -5.91 -8.65 3.40
N GLN A 3 -5.25 -7.78 4.18
CA GLN A 3 -4.80 -6.47 3.69
C GLN A 3 -3.76 -6.57 2.55
N LYS A 4 -2.83 -7.54 2.61
CA LYS A 4 -1.86 -7.77 1.52
C LYS A 4 -2.56 -8.14 0.21
N VAL A 5 -3.67 -8.89 0.27
CA VAL A 5 -4.48 -9.24 -0.91
C VAL A 5 -5.18 -8.00 -1.49
N VAL A 6 -5.74 -7.14 -0.64
CA VAL A 6 -6.41 -5.90 -1.09
C VAL A 6 -5.42 -4.96 -1.79
N VAL A 7 -4.24 -4.77 -1.19
CA VAL A 7 -3.19 -3.91 -1.74
C VAL A 7 -2.62 -4.50 -3.03
N GLY A 8 -2.34 -5.80 -3.06
CA GLY A 8 -1.88 -6.49 -4.26
C GLY A 8 -2.87 -6.36 -5.42
N ARG A 9 -4.18 -6.50 -5.15
CA ARG A 9 -5.23 -6.32 -6.16
C ARG A 9 -5.33 -4.87 -6.66
N ALA A 10 -5.14 -3.89 -5.78
CA ALA A 10 -5.14 -2.48 -6.17
C ALA A 10 -3.95 -2.16 -7.08
N LEU A 11 -2.76 -2.66 -6.74
CA LEU A 11 -1.53 -2.44 -7.50
C LEU A 11 -1.46 -3.22 -8.81
N ALA A 12 -2.08 -4.40 -8.90
CA ALA A 12 -2.13 -5.21 -10.11
C ALA A 12 -2.80 -4.50 -11.30
N ARG A 13 -3.53 -3.42 -11.06
CA ARG A 13 -4.16 -2.60 -12.11
C ARG A 13 -3.26 -1.49 -12.64
N HIS A 14 -2.02 -1.39 -12.17
CA HIS A 14 -1.09 -0.30 -12.52
C HIS A 14 -1.73 1.09 -12.41
N PRO A 15 -2.27 1.44 -11.23
CA PRO A 15 -2.98 2.70 -11.06
C PRO A 15 -2.04 3.89 -11.25
N THR A 16 -2.54 4.99 -11.83
CA THR A 16 -1.81 6.26 -11.85
C THR A 16 -1.82 6.95 -10.49
N VAL A 17 -2.82 6.65 -9.65
CA VAL A 17 -2.96 7.18 -8.28
C VAL A 17 -3.40 6.07 -7.33
N LEU A 18 -2.70 5.93 -6.21
CA LEU A 18 -3.06 5.07 -5.07
C LEU A 18 -3.43 5.93 -3.86
N VAL A 19 -4.64 5.74 -3.33
CA VAL A 19 -5.09 6.36 -2.08
C VAL A 19 -5.21 5.27 -1.01
N ALA A 20 -4.45 5.42 0.08
CA ALA A 20 -4.45 4.49 1.20
C ALA A 20 -4.81 5.23 2.49
N VAL A 21 -5.94 4.84 3.11
CA VAL A 21 -6.47 5.47 4.33
C VAL A 21 -6.33 4.51 5.50
N SER A 22 -5.64 4.97 6.54
CA SER A 22 -5.30 4.23 7.75
C SER A 22 -4.88 2.78 7.48
N PRO A 23 -3.96 2.53 6.51
CA PRO A 23 -3.73 1.19 5.96
C PRO A 23 -3.01 0.26 6.93
N THR A 24 -2.48 0.80 8.04
CA THR A 24 -1.72 0.08 9.06
C THR A 24 -2.50 -0.12 10.37
N VAL A 25 -3.82 0.13 10.39
CA VAL A 25 -4.63 -0.13 11.59
C VAL A 25 -4.72 -1.64 11.84
N GLY A 26 -4.44 -2.04 13.08
CA GLY A 26 -4.59 -3.44 13.54
C GLY A 26 -3.54 -4.41 13.01
N VAL A 27 -2.43 -3.94 12.43
CA VAL A 27 -1.30 -4.80 12.04
C VAL A 27 -0.12 -4.67 12.97
N ASP A 28 0.66 -5.74 13.08
CA ASP A 28 1.95 -5.74 13.76
C ASP A 28 3.00 -4.90 13.00
N VAL A 29 4.13 -4.63 13.67
CA VAL A 29 5.20 -3.77 13.16
C VAL A 29 5.82 -4.32 11.86
N ALA A 30 6.05 -5.63 11.76
CA ALA A 30 6.65 -6.23 10.58
C ALA A 30 5.70 -6.16 9.37
N ALA A 31 4.40 -6.37 9.61
CA ALA A 31 3.37 -6.21 8.59
C ALA A 31 3.22 -4.75 8.14
N LYS A 32 3.33 -3.78 9.06
CA LYS A 32 3.34 -2.34 8.76
C LYS A 32 4.50 -1.98 7.83
N GLU A 33 5.73 -2.38 8.16
CA GLU A 33 6.89 -2.11 7.32
C GLU A 33 6.76 -2.75 5.94
N SER A 34 6.34 -4.02 5.89
CA SER A 34 6.09 -4.72 4.63
C SER A 34 5.07 -3.99 3.75
N LEU A 35 4.01 -3.43 4.34
CA LEU A 35 2.99 -2.68 3.61
C LEU A 35 3.53 -1.35 3.08
N LEU A 36 4.25 -0.60 3.92
CA LEU A 36 4.87 0.67 3.52
C LEU A 36 5.91 0.47 2.41
N ASN A 37 6.68 -0.62 2.44
CA ASN A 37 7.63 -0.96 1.38
C ASN A 37 6.92 -1.21 0.03
N VAL A 38 5.79 -1.91 0.04
CA VAL A 38 5.00 -2.15 -1.17
C VAL A 38 4.42 -0.85 -1.74
N ILE A 39 3.92 0.03 -0.87
CA ILE A 39 3.44 1.37 -1.27
C ILE A 39 4.59 2.23 -1.82
N GLY A 40 5.77 2.17 -1.20
CA GLY A 40 6.98 2.83 -1.66
C GLY A 40 7.43 2.35 -3.04
N ALA A 41 7.44 1.04 -3.27
CA ALA A 41 7.76 0.48 -4.58
C ALA A 41 6.78 0.93 -5.68
N ALA A 42 5.48 1.03 -5.36
CA ALA A 42 4.49 1.56 -6.30
C ALA A 42 4.75 3.04 -6.65
N ARG A 43 5.09 3.86 -5.64
CA ARG A 43 5.50 5.25 -5.82
C ARG A 43 6.73 5.35 -6.72
N ASP A 44 7.75 4.54 -6.45
CA ASP A 44 9.00 4.54 -7.20
C ASP A 44 8.79 4.06 -8.65
N GLY A 45 7.76 3.23 -8.87
CA GLY A 45 7.28 2.84 -10.20
C GLY A 45 6.42 3.89 -10.92
N GLY A 46 6.28 5.10 -10.37
CA GLY A 46 5.56 6.21 -11.00
C GLY A 46 4.08 6.35 -10.61
N THR A 47 3.59 5.56 -9.64
CA THR A 47 2.24 5.76 -9.09
C THR A 47 2.23 6.96 -8.14
N ALA A 48 1.33 7.93 -8.32
CA ALA A 48 1.15 8.96 -7.31
C ALA A 48 0.50 8.34 -6.05
N VAL A 49 1.04 8.60 -4.87
CA VAL A 49 0.54 8.01 -3.61
C VAL A 49 0.03 9.10 -2.67
N LEU A 50 -1.22 8.95 -2.21
CA LEU A 50 -1.77 9.68 -1.07
C LEU A 50 -1.95 8.71 0.09
N LEU A 51 -1.15 8.90 1.14
CA LEU A 51 -1.21 8.12 2.37
C LEU A 51 -1.80 8.97 3.49
N VAL A 52 -2.94 8.55 4.03
CA VAL A 52 -3.56 9.14 5.22
C VAL A 52 -3.33 8.17 6.37
N SER A 53 -2.53 8.57 7.37
CA SER A 53 -2.11 7.70 8.47
C SER A 53 -2.84 8.03 9.76
#